data_AF-A0A536SI34-F1
#
_entry.id   AF-A0A536SI34-F1
#
_cell.length_a   1.000
_cell.length_b   1.000
_cell.length_c   1.000
_cell.angle_alpha   90.00
_cell.angle_beta   90.00
_cell.angle_gamma   90.00
#
_symmetry.space_group_name_H-M   'P 1'
#
loop_
_entity.id
_entity.type
_entity.pdbx_description
1 polymer ?
#
loop_
_entity_poly.entity_id
_entity_poly.type
_entity_poly.pdbx_seq_one_letter_code
_entity_poly.pdbx_strand_id
1 'polypeptide(L)'
;MSATATRRNGSRMPVVFFGHGSPMNTLEHNRYTEAWRKLSESVPRPKAILCVSAHWYTKGTAVTAMEKPKTIHDFYGFPQALFEVQYPAPGDPQLAARVRKMLAPVEVQMDESWGLDHGTWSVLKHAYP
;
A
#
# COMPACT_ATOMS: atom_id res chain seq x y z
N MET A 1 -4.07 -44.50 -0.80
CA MET A 1 -2.92 -43.56 -0.68
C MET A 1 -3.50 -42.18 -0.42
N SER A 2 -3.46 -41.72 0.84
CA SER A 2 -4.02 -40.43 1.24
C SER A 2 -2.95 -39.37 1.07
N ALA A 3 -3.15 -38.42 0.17
CA ALA A 3 -2.25 -37.27 0.01
C ALA A 3 -2.50 -36.29 1.16
N THR A 4 -1.62 -36.33 2.15
CA THR A 4 -1.59 -35.36 3.25
C THR A 4 -1.27 -33.98 2.68
N ALA A 5 -2.25 -33.07 2.70
CA ALA A 5 -2.03 -31.68 2.36
C ALA A 5 -1.15 -31.04 3.43
N THR A 6 0.11 -30.78 3.10
CA THR A 6 1.05 -30.06 3.96
C THR A 6 0.51 -28.66 4.22
N ARG A 7 -0.02 -28.42 5.43
CA ARG A 7 -0.33 -27.06 5.91
C ARG A 7 0.96 -26.24 5.86
N ARG A 8 0.98 -25.17 5.06
CA ARG A 8 2.07 -24.18 5.11
C ARG A 8 2.03 -23.52 6.49
N ASN A 9 3.06 -23.76 7.30
CA ASN A 9 3.29 -23.14 8.60
C ASN A 9 3.72 -21.67 8.45
N GLY A 10 2.79 -20.82 8.01
CA GLY A 10 2.89 -19.37 8.08
C GLY A 10 1.52 -18.82 8.39
N SER A 11 1.41 -18.00 9.45
CA SER A 11 0.17 -17.27 9.72
C SER A 11 -0.24 -16.51 8.46
N ARG A 12 -1.50 -16.67 8.02
CA ARG A 12 -2.01 -15.90 6.87
C ARG A 12 -2.01 -14.42 7.26
N MET A 13 -1.38 -13.59 6.44
CA MET A 13 -1.45 -12.14 6.63
C MET A 13 -2.90 -11.66 6.50
N PRO A 14 -3.32 -10.66 7.29
CA PRO A 14 -4.66 -10.10 7.20
C PRO A 14 -4.81 -9.26 5.92
N VAL A 15 -6.06 -9.09 5.51
CA VAL A 15 -6.47 -8.08 4.53
C VAL A 15 -7.19 -6.98 5.30
N VAL A 16 -6.81 -5.73 5.03
CA VAL A 16 -7.31 -4.57 5.76
C VAL A 16 -7.84 -3.55 4.77
N PHE A 17 -8.98 -2.94 5.10
CA PHE A 17 -9.49 -1.75 4.45
C PHE A 17 -9.26 -0.54 5.36
N PHE A 18 -8.55 0.48 4.85
CA PHE A 18 -8.31 1.73 5.55
C PHE A 18 -9.15 2.85 4.92
N GLY A 19 -9.94 3.55 5.74
CA GLY A 19 -10.44 4.88 5.36
C GLY A 19 -9.35 5.92 5.61
N HIS A 20 -8.62 6.35 4.58
CA HIS A 20 -7.50 7.30 4.71
C HIS A 20 -7.95 8.71 5.12
N GLY A 21 -9.14 9.14 4.68
CA GLY A 21 -9.78 10.38 5.13
C GLY A 21 -9.08 11.65 4.63
N SER A 22 -9.05 12.69 5.46
CA SER A 22 -8.39 13.95 5.12
C SER A 22 -6.86 13.75 5.03
N PRO A 23 -6.19 14.31 4.01
CA PRO A 23 -4.73 14.36 3.94
C PRO A 23 -4.06 14.90 5.22
N MET A 24 -4.75 15.77 5.97
CA MET A 24 -4.28 16.31 7.26
C MET A 24 -4.02 15.24 8.33
N ASN A 25 -4.66 14.07 8.25
CA ASN A 25 -4.36 12.95 9.15
C ASN A 25 -2.87 12.61 9.16
N THR A 26 -2.14 12.86 8.07
CA THR A 26 -0.69 12.72 8.00
C THR A 26 0.07 13.47 9.11
N LEU A 27 -0.37 14.70 9.41
CA LEU A 27 0.31 15.62 10.32
C LEU A 27 -0.27 15.56 11.74
N GLU A 28 -1.35 14.80 11.93
CA GLU A 28 -2.12 14.78 13.17
C GLU A 28 -1.91 13.49 13.98
N HIS A 29 -2.08 13.63 15.30
CA HIS A 29 -2.30 12.51 16.21
C HIS A 29 -3.76 12.53 16.64
N ASN A 30 -4.52 11.56 16.14
CA ASN A 30 -5.96 11.47 16.39
C ASN A 30 -6.39 10.00 16.45
N ARG A 31 -7.68 9.78 16.71
CA ARG A 31 -8.24 8.42 16.87
C ARG A 31 -8.00 7.50 15.67
N TYR A 32 -7.89 8.04 14.46
CA TYR A 32 -7.67 7.26 13.25
C TYR A 32 -6.20 6.86 13.13
N THR A 33 -5.28 7.80 13.31
CA THR A 33 -3.83 7.54 13.19
C THR A 33 -3.34 6.62 14.31
N GLU A 34 -3.93 6.71 15.50
CA GLU A 34 -3.73 5.74 16.57
C GLU A 34 -4.27 4.35 16.22
N ALA A 35 -5.46 4.26 15.61
CA ALA A 35 -6.04 2.97 15.22
C ALA A 35 -5.20 2.29 14.12
N TRP A 36 -4.69 3.04 13.15
CA TRP A 36 -3.84 2.50 12.09
C TRP A 36 -2.53 1.93 12.64
N ARG A 37 -1.89 2.63 13.59
CA ARG A 37 -0.68 2.16 14.28
C ARG A 37 -0.93 0.94 15.14
N LYS A 38 -2.00 0.95 15.95
CA LYS A 38 -2.37 -0.22 16.79
C LYS A 38 -2.64 -1.45 15.94
N LEU A 39 -3.28 -1.27 14.77
CA LEU A 39 -3.55 -2.39 13.87
C LEU A 39 -2.25 -3.00 13.34
N SER A 40 -1.30 -2.19 12.86
CA SER A 40 -0.02 -2.71 12.35
C SER A 40 0.84 -3.36 13.43
N GLU A 41 0.79 -2.85 14.67
CA GLU A 41 1.45 -3.46 15.83
C GLU A 41 0.82 -4.80 16.24
N SER A 42 -0.48 -5.00 15.95
CA SER A 42 -1.22 -6.22 16.33
C SER A 42 -1.05 -7.40 15.36
N VAL A 43 -0.34 -7.21 14.25
CA VAL A 43 -0.19 -8.23 13.19
C VAL A 43 1.29 -8.51 12.92
N PRO A 44 1.66 -9.70 12.41
CA PRO A 44 3.04 -9.97 12.02
C PRO A 44 3.53 -8.96 10.99
N ARG A 45 4.80 -8.52 11.09
CA ARG A 45 5.38 -7.59 10.12
C ARG A 45 5.34 -8.19 8.70
N PRO A 46 4.68 -7.54 7.73
CA PRO A 46 4.63 -8.04 6.36
C PRO A 46 6.00 -7.97 5.69
N LYS A 47 6.28 -8.92 4.80
CA LYS A 47 7.45 -8.85 3.90
C LYS A 47 7.27 -7.79 2.80
N ALA A 48 6.03 -7.57 2.39
CA ALA A 48 5.62 -6.57 1.43
C ALA A 48 4.11 -6.28 1.62
N ILE A 49 3.67 -5.09 1.21
CA ILE A 49 2.27 -4.68 1.24
C ILE A 49 1.82 -4.43 -0.20
N LEU A 50 0.77 -5.12 -0.65
CA LEU A 50 0.07 -4.78 -1.88
C LEU A 50 -1.06 -3.81 -1.51
N CYS A 51 -0.89 -2.53 -1.86
CA CYS A 51 -1.89 -1.50 -1.61
C CYS A 51 -2.78 -1.30 -2.84
N VAL A 52 -4.09 -1.18 -2.62
CA VAL A 52 -5.07 -0.80 -3.64
C VAL A 52 -5.66 0.53 -3.21
N SER A 53 -5.35 1.60 -3.95
CA SER A 53 -5.78 2.96 -3.59
C SER A 53 -7.01 3.40 -4.38
N ALA A 54 -7.93 4.09 -3.71
CA ALA A 54 -9.08 4.74 -4.35
C ALA A 54 -8.66 5.88 -5.30
N HIS A 55 -7.44 6.40 -5.14
CA HIS A 55 -6.93 7.52 -5.91
C HIS A 55 -6.33 7.09 -7.25
N TRP A 56 -6.00 5.80 -7.40
CA TRP A 56 -5.44 5.27 -8.63
C TRP A 56 -6.50 4.51 -9.43
N TYR A 57 -7.44 5.28 -9.99
CA TYR A 57 -8.51 4.75 -10.83
C TYR A 57 -8.14 4.89 -12.31
N THR A 58 -7.88 3.75 -12.96
CA THR A 58 -7.34 3.70 -14.32
C THR A 58 -8.26 2.94 -15.28
N LYS A 59 -8.05 3.13 -16.59
CA LYS A 59 -8.65 2.27 -17.60
C LYS A 59 -7.83 0.98 -17.71
N GLY A 60 -8.40 -0.13 -17.27
CA GLY A 60 -7.72 -1.42 -17.23
C GLY A 60 -7.14 -1.72 -15.84
N THR A 61 -6.29 -2.74 -15.74
CA THR A 61 -5.61 -3.10 -14.48
C THR A 61 -4.13 -2.79 -14.59
N ALA A 62 -3.58 -2.16 -13.55
CA ALA A 62 -2.16 -1.86 -13.46
C ALA A 62 -1.62 -2.16 -12.06
N VAL A 63 -0.31 -2.39 -11.98
CA VAL A 63 0.44 -2.50 -10.73
C VAL A 63 1.70 -1.65 -10.87
N THR A 64 2.05 -0.90 -9.82
CA THR A 64 3.29 -0.12 -9.83
C THR A 64 4.50 -1.07 -9.74
N ALA A 65 5.56 -0.78 -10.50
CA ALA A 65 6.69 -1.69 -10.69
C ALA A 65 8.07 -1.04 -10.45
N MET A 66 8.12 0.19 -9.92
CA MET A 66 9.36 0.90 -9.60
C MET A 66 10.08 0.27 -8.40
N GLU A 67 11.41 0.19 -8.44
CA GLU A 67 12.22 -0.14 -7.25
C GLU A 67 12.16 0.96 -6.17
N LYS A 68 12.02 2.23 -6.61
CA LYS A 68 11.96 3.42 -5.76
C LYS A 68 10.76 4.27 -6.15
N PRO A 69 9.53 3.90 -5.75
CA PRO A 69 8.35 4.71 -6.01
C PRO A 69 8.50 6.11 -5.42
N LYS A 70 8.15 7.13 -6.19
CA LYS A 70 8.04 8.51 -5.68
C LYS A 70 6.83 8.62 -4.76
N THR A 71 6.93 9.45 -3.72
CA THR A 71 5.75 9.96 -3.02
C THR A 71 5.11 11.03 -3.90
N ILE A 72 3.79 10.93 -4.15
CA ILE A 72 3.04 11.95 -4.87
C ILE A 72 2.02 12.61 -3.94
N HIS A 73 1.78 13.90 -4.19
CA HIS A 73 0.79 14.70 -3.49
C HIS A 73 -0.36 14.99 -4.45
N ASP A 74 -1.33 14.10 -4.46
CA ASP A 74 -2.48 14.09 -5.36
C ASP A 74 -3.71 14.82 -4.77
N PHE A 75 -3.45 15.86 -3.99
CA PHE A 75 -4.42 16.74 -3.36
C PHE A 75 -3.98 18.20 -3.50
N TYR A 76 -4.90 19.14 -3.23
CA TYR A 76 -4.66 20.58 -3.34
C TYR A 76 -5.35 21.32 -2.18
N GLY A 77 -4.95 22.57 -1.94
CA GLY A 77 -5.56 23.44 -0.93
C GLY A 77 -5.15 23.15 0.52
N PHE A 78 -4.11 22.33 0.73
CA PHE A 78 -3.58 22.00 2.07
C PHE A 78 -2.31 22.80 2.41
N PRO A 79 -1.89 22.85 3.69
CA PRO A 79 -0.66 23.54 4.10
C PRO A 79 0.61 22.97 3.45
N GLN A 80 1.60 23.84 3.24
CA GLN A 80 2.91 23.49 2.65
C GLN A 80 3.59 22.31 3.35
N ALA A 81 3.51 22.25 4.68
CA ALA A 81 4.10 21.17 5.48
C ALA A 81 3.63 19.77 5.04
N LEU A 82 2.43 19.65 4.44
CA LEU A 82 1.92 18.39 3.94
C LEU A 82 2.56 17.98 2.60
N PHE A 83 2.87 18.95 1.73
CA PHE A 83 3.58 18.73 0.47
C PHE A 83 5.08 18.41 0.68
N GLU A 84 5.62 18.72 1.85
CA GLU A 84 6.99 18.38 2.22
C GLU A 84 7.13 16.95 2.75
N VAL A 85 6.02 16.29 3.08
CA VAL A 85 6.04 14.91 3.56
C VAL A 85 6.50 13.96 2.46
N GLN A 86 7.51 13.15 2.77
CA GLN A 86 7.98 12.05 1.95
C GLN A 86 7.77 10.72 2.67
N TYR A 87 7.49 9.67 1.91
CA TYR A 87 7.43 8.29 2.36
C TYR A 87 8.19 7.40 1.36
N PRO A 88 9.54 7.30 1.50
CA PRO A 88 10.41 6.63 0.53
C PRO A 88 10.42 5.10 0.73
N ALA A 89 9.24 4.47 0.74
CA ALA A 89 9.15 3.02 0.86
C ALA A 89 9.78 2.35 -0.38
N PRO A 90 10.59 1.28 -0.20
CA PRO A 90 11.12 0.53 -1.33
C PRO A 90 9.99 -0.17 -2.07
N GLY A 91 10.02 -0.14 -3.40
CA GLY A 91 9.13 -0.94 -4.22
C GLY A 91 9.65 -2.37 -4.38
N ASP A 92 8.79 -3.25 -4.87
CA ASP A 92 9.11 -4.67 -5.09
C ASP A 92 8.67 -5.09 -6.52
N PRO A 93 9.53 -4.87 -7.54
CA PRO A 93 9.21 -5.23 -8.93
C PRO A 93 8.97 -6.74 -9.10
N GLN A 94 9.59 -7.58 -8.26
CA GLN A 94 9.39 -9.03 -8.30
C GLN A 94 7.98 -9.40 -7.83
N LEU A 95 7.49 -8.75 -6.76
CA LEU A 95 6.11 -8.88 -6.32
C LEU A 95 5.13 -8.37 -7.38
N ALA A 96 5.40 -7.21 -8.00
CA ALA A 96 4.57 -6.68 -9.07
C ALA A 96 4.47 -7.67 -10.26
N ALA A 97 5.58 -8.26 -10.68
CA ALA A 97 5.60 -9.29 -11.71
C ALA A 97 4.81 -10.55 -11.31
N ARG A 98 4.88 -10.93 -10.02
CA ARG A 98 4.12 -12.05 -9.46
C ARG A 98 2.62 -11.75 -9.42
N VAL A 99 2.21 -10.52 -9.10
CA VAL A 99 0.80 -10.06 -9.14
C VAL A 99 0.26 -10.17 -10.56
N ARG A 100 0.98 -9.61 -11.55
CA ARG A 100 0.62 -9.74 -12.98
C ARG A 100 0.43 -11.19 -13.39
N LYS A 101 1.36 -12.08 -13.01
CA LYS A 101 1.25 -13.52 -13.32
C LYS A 101 0.04 -14.18 -12.67
N MET A 102 -0.30 -13.79 -11.44
CA MET A 102 -1.41 -14.37 -10.69
C MET A 102 -2.78 -13.97 -11.24
N LEU A 103 -2.88 -12.79 -11.86
CA LEU A 103 -4.13 -12.26 -12.39
C LEU A 103 -4.44 -12.73 -13.83
N ALA A 104 -3.56 -13.51 -14.46
CA ALA A 104 -3.80 -14.05 -15.80
C ALA A 104 -5.15 -14.81 -15.87
N PRO A 105 -5.94 -14.64 -16.96
CA PRO A 105 -5.60 -13.97 -18.22
C PRO A 105 -5.86 -12.45 -18.25
N VAL A 106 -6.21 -11.82 -17.13
CA VAL A 106 -6.40 -10.35 -17.09
C VAL A 106 -5.08 -9.68 -17.42
N GLU A 107 -5.10 -8.77 -18.40
CA GLU A 107 -3.93 -7.96 -18.71
C GLU A 107 -3.66 -6.96 -17.57
N VAL A 108 -2.44 -7.01 -17.04
CA VAL A 108 -1.99 -6.11 -15.98
C VAL A 108 -0.76 -5.35 -16.47
N GLN A 109 -0.91 -4.02 -16.57
CA GLN A 109 0.18 -3.12 -16.91
C GLN A 109 1.15 -2.99 -15.74
N MET A 110 2.45 -3.04 -16.04
CA MET A 110 3.52 -2.75 -15.07
C MET A 110 3.81 -1.26 -15.19
N ASP A 111 3.19 -0.45 -14.33
CA ASP A 111 3.31 1.01 -14.38
C ASP A 111 4.55 1.49 -13.60
N GLU A 112 5.34 2.35 -14.21
CA GLU A 112 6.52 2.95 -13.58
C GLU A 112 6.35 4.47 -13.35
N SER A 113 5.12 4.98 -13.43
CA SER A 113 4.86 6.42 -13.57
C SER A 113 4.07 7.05 -12.41
N TRP A 114 3.15 6.31 -11.77
CA TRP A 114 2.21 6.83 -10.78
C TRP A 114 2.92 7.29 -9.50
N GLY A 115 3.39 6.35 -8.68
CA GLY A 115 3.96 6.61 -7.36
C GLY A 115 3.04 6.13 -6.23
N LEU A 116 3.35 6.55 -5.00
CA LEU A 116 2.48 6.33 -3.84
C LEU A 116 1.64 7.58 -3.65
N ASP A 117 0.32 7.47 -3.79
CA ASP A 117 -0.65 8.54 -3.53
C ASP A 117 -0.97 8.72 -2.04
N HIS A 118 -1.62 9.82 -1.68
CA HIS A 118 -1.88 10.11 -0.27
C HIS A 118 -2.77 9.08 0.40
N GLY A 119 -3.68 8.44 -0.34
CA GLY A 119 -4.51 7.35 0.19
C GLY A 119 -3.68 6.16 0.64
N THR A 120 -2.50 5.99 0.04
CA THR A 120 -1.51 4.95 0.38
C THR A 120 -0.53 5.43 1.45
N TRP A 121 0.27 6.46 1.16
CA TRP A 121 1.42 6.79 2.02
C TRP A 121 1.02 7.46 3.33
N SER A 122 -0.12 8.17 3.41
CA SER A 122 -0.53 8.84 4.66
C SER A 122 -0.87 7.83 5.75
N VAL A 123 -1.57 6.76 5.38
CA VAL A 123 -1.90 5.64 6.27
C VAL A 123 -0.64 4.88 6.63
N LEU A 124 0.18 4.53 5.63
CA LEU A 124 1.39 3.74 5.85
C LEU A 124 2.44 4.49 6.67
N LYS A 125 2.52 5.82 6.61
CA LYS A 125 3.41 6.61 7.47
C LYS A 125 3.09 6.44 8.97
N HIS A 126 1.83 6.20 9.33
CA HIS A 126 1.44 5.93 10.73
C HIS A 126 1.48 4.43 11.06
N ALA A 127 1.10 3.57 10.12
CA ALA A 127 1.08 2.13 10.33
C ALA A 127 2.49 1.51 10.30
N TYR A 128 3.36 2.00 9.43
CA TYR A 128 4.72 1.51 9.20
C TYR A 128 5.67 2.71 8.98
N PRO A 129 5.97 3.47 10.04
CA PRO A 129 6.87 4.61 9.99
C PRO A 129 8.31 4.23 9.63
#